data_AF-A0A7C3TRM0-F1
#
_entry.id   AF-A0A7C3TRM0-F1
#
_cell.length_a   1.000
_cell.length_b   1.000
_cell.length_c   1.000
_cell.angle_alpha   90.00
_cell.angle_beta   90.00
_cell.angle_gamma   90.00
#
_symmetry.space_group_name_H-M   'P 1'
#
loop_
_entity.id
_entity.type
_entity.pdbx_description
1 polymer ?
#
loop_
_entity_poly.entity_id
_entity_poly.type
_entity_poly.pdbx_seq_one_letter_code
_entity_poly.pdbx_strand_id
1 'polypeptide(L)'
;MRKILHHTARQFAVRVRDLQGPSRKKQMGYARGVVVYLARQILGLSFQQIGLFLGNRDHTTILHCYQKMKKLLAHDPAISHIVESLYETLKSLVTS
;
A
#
# COMPACT_ATOMS: atom_id res chain seq x y z
N MET A 1 8.92 0.12 -5.97
CA MET A 1 8.11 -0.83 -5.17
C MET A 1 8.78 -1.24 -3.86
N ARG A 2 10.03 -1.74 -3.89
CA ARG A 2 10.73 -2.24 -2.69
C ARG A 2 10.71 -1.27 -1.50
N LYS A 3 11.01 0.02 -1.72
CA LYS A 3 10.95 1.06 -0.68
C LYS A 3 9.56 1.15 -0.03
N ILE A 4 8.50 1.23 -0.84
CA ILE A 4 7.10 1.27 -0.37
C ILE A 4 6.78 0.07 0.52
N LEU A 5 7.08 -1.15 0.06
CA LEU A 5 6.84 -2.37 0.84
C LEU A 5 7.52 -2.34 2.21
N HIS A 6 8.79 -1.94 2.29
CA HIS A 6 9.54 -1.89 3.55
C HIS A 6 9.01 -0.83 4.51
N HIS A 7 8.77 0.39 4.02
CA HIS A 7 8.28 1.48 4.87
C HIS A 7 6.86 1.22 5.35
N THR A 8 5.97 0.71 4.50
CA THR A 8 4.62 0.32 4.93
C THR A 8 4.68 -0.86 5.91
N ALA A 9 5.51 -1.87 5.65
CA ALA A 9 5.67 -3.00 6.59
C ALA A 9 6.10 -2.52 7.98
N ARG A 10 7.08 -1.61 8.04
CA ARG A 10 7.55 -0.98 9.29
C ARG A 10 6.44 -0.20 9.99
N GLN A 11 5.72 0.65 9.26
CA GLN A 11 4.65 1.49 9.84
C GLN A 11 3.54 0.66 10.49
N PHE A 12 3.19 -0.48 9.87
CA PHE A 12 2.12 -1.34 10.36
C PHE A 12 2.62 -2.51 11.22
N ALA A 13 3.91 -2.54 11.60
CA ALA A 13 4.54 -3.61 12.37
C ALA A 13 4.27 -5.03 11.80
N VAL A 14 4.37 -5.17 10.47
CA VAL A 14 4.24 -6.45 9.75
C VAL A 14 5.52 -6.76 8.99
N ARG A 15 5.71 -8.01 8.53
CA ARG A 15 6.86 -8.36 7.68
C ARG A 15 6.51 -8.11 6.21
N VAL A 16 7.49 -7.71 5.40
CA VAL A 16 7.29 -7.51 3.94
C VAL A 16 6.74 -8.77 3.27
N ARG A 17 7.27 -9.95 3.64
CA ARG A 17 6.77 -11.24 3.14
C ARG A 17 5.29 -11.48 3.47
N ASP A 18 4.80 -10.95 4.59
CA ASP A 18 3.41 -11.15 4.98
C ASP A 18 2.48 -10.33 4.07
N LEU A 19 2.93 -9.16 3.59
CA LEU A 19 2.21 -8.36 2.60
C LEU A 19 2.01 -9.11 1.28
N GLN A 20 2.92 -10.04 0.96
CA GLN A 20 2.83 -10.91 -0.23
C GLN A 20 2.10 -12.24 0.07
N GLY A 21 2.03 -12.62 1.35
CA GLY A 21 1.41 -13.89 1.77
C GLY A 21 -0.13 -13.90 1.71
N PRO A 22 -0.75 -15.04 2.07
CA PRO A 22 -2.20 -15.25 1.96
C PRO A 22 -3.02 -14.67 3.13
N SER A 23 -2.38 -14.21 4.20
CA SER A 23 -3.06 -13.79 5.45
C SER A 23 -4.21 -12.80 5.20
N ARG A 24 -5.39 -13.10 5.76
CA ARG A 24 -6.64 -12.32 5.63
C ARG A 24 -6.93 -11.44 6.85
N LYS A 25 -6.00 -11.35 7.81
CA LYS A 25 -6.16 -10.50 9.00
C LYS A 25 -6.44 -9.06 8.58
N LYS A 26 -7.32 -8.37 9.33
CA LYS A 26 -7.71 -6.98 9.07
C LYS A 26 -6.49 -6.09 8.82
N GLN A 27 -5.51 -6.10 9.73
CA GLN A 27 -4.26 -5.35 9.63
C GLN A 27 -3.50 -5.58 8.30
N MET A 28 -3.47 -6.82 7.78
CA MET A 28 -2.84 -7.11 6.49
C MET A 28 -3.58 -6.47 5.32
N GLY A 29 -4.91 -6.45 5.38
CA GLY A 29 -5.74 -5.76 4.38
C GLY A 29 -5.47 -4.25 4.36
N TYR A 30 -5.34 -3.62 5.54
CA TYR A 30 -4.99 -2.19 5.64
C TYR A 30 -3.58 -1.92 5.10
N ALA A 31 -2.57 -2.66 5.57
CA ALA A 31 -1.20 -2.47 5.14
C ALA A 31 -1.03 -2.68 3.62
N ARG A 32 -1.66 -3.71 3.04
CA ARG A 32 -1.68 -3.90 1.58
C ARG A 32 -2.41 -2.77 0.87
N GLY A 33 -3.54 -2.31 1.39
CA GLY A 33 -4.27 -1.16 0.83
C GLY A 33 -3.41 0.09 0.75
N VAL A 34 -2.59 0.36 1.78
CA VAL A 34 -1.65 1.49 1.79
C VAL A 34 -0.56 1.30 0.74
N VAL A 35 0.01 0.09 0.61
CA VAL A 35 0.98 -0.22 -0.45
C VAL A 35 0.37 0.03 -1.83
N VAL A 36 -0.85 -0.46 -2.07
CA VAL A 36 -1.55 -0.29 -3.36
C VAL A 36 -1.76 1.19 -3.68
N TYR A 37 -2.25 1.96 -2.70
CA TYR A 37 -2.46 3.39 -2.87
C TYR A 37 -1.16 4.13 -3.18
N LEU A 38 -0.13 3.96 -2.34
CA LEU A 38 1.16 4.64 -2.50
C LEU A 38 1.88 4.22 -3.79
N ALA A 39 1.82 2.94 -4.17
CA ALA A 39 2.42 2.47 -5.42
C ALA A 39 1.76 3.10 -6.65
N ARG A 40 0.44 3.32 -6.61
CA ARG A 40 -0.28 4.01 -7.68
C ARG A 40 0.05 5.50 -7.73
N GLN A 41 0.13 6.16 -6.57
CA GLN A 41 0.36 7.60 -6.46
C GLN A 41 1.81 8.01 -6.75
N ILE A 42 2.79 7.24 -6.28
CA ILE A 42 4.21 7.61 -6.37
C ILE A 42 4.86 7.05 -7.64
N LEU A 43 4.55 5.79 -7.98
CA LEU A 43 5.27 5.08 -9.06
C LEU A 43 4.44 4.95 -10.35
N GLY A 44 3.17 5.35 -10.34
CA GLY A 44 2.30 5.24 -11.52
C GLY A 44 2.06 3.80 -12.01
N LEU A 45 2.36 2.78 -11.21
CA LEU A 45 2.24 1.36 -11.61
C LEU A 45 0.79 0.97 -11.89
N SER A 46 0.57 0.07 -12.84
CA SER A 46 -0.76 -0.49 -13.11
C SER A 46 -1.23 -1.40 -11.98
N PHE A 47 -2.54 -1.61 -11.85
CA PHE A 47 -3.09 -2.51 -10.82
C PHE A 47 -2.61 -3.95 -10.99
N GLN A 48 -2.38 -4.38 -12.24
CA GLN A 48 -1.80 -5.69 -12.54
C GLN A 48 -0.34 -5.77 -12.06
N GLN A 49 0.49 -4.76 -12.35
CA GLN A 49 1.88 -4.73 -11.87
C GLN A 49 1.95 -4.76 -10.33
N ILE A 50 1.10 -3.97 -9.67
CA ILE A 50 1.01 -3.96 -8.20
C ILE A 50 0.59 -5.34 -7.67
N GLY A 51 -0.34 -6.01 -8.34
CA GLY A 51 -0.80 -7.36 -8.01
C GLY A 51 0.32 -8.39 -8.01
N LEU A 52 1.20 -8.34 -9.02
CA LEU A 52 2.40 -9.20 -9.11
C LEU A 52 3.28 -9.03 -7.86
N PHE A 53 3.57 -7.79 -7.47
CA PHE A 53 4.41 -7.51 -6.29
C PHE A 53 3.78 -7.90 -4.95
N LEU A 54 2.45 -8.06 -4.88
CA LEU A 54 1.70 -8.44 -3.68
C LEU A 54 1.33 -9.92 -3.65
N GLY A 55 2.10 -10.76 -4.35
CA GLY A 55 1.93 -12.22 -4.39
C GLY A 55 0.99 -12.67 -5.51
N ASN A 56 1.17 -12.14 -6.72
CA ASN A 56 0.36 -12.48 -7.90
C ASN A 56 -1.15 -12.34 -7.67
N ARG A 57 -1.56 -11.27 -6.99
CA ARG A 57 -2.98 -10.98 -6.74
C ARG A 57 -3.66 -10.47 -7.99
N ASP A 58 -4.92 -10.87 -8.15
CA ASP A 58 -5.75 -10.42 -9.26
C ASP A 58 -5.89 -8.89 -9.28
N HIS A 59 -5.78 -8.30 -10.48
CA HIS A 59 -5.81 -6.85 -10.66
C HIS A 59 -7.13 -6.21 -10.20
N THR A 60 -8.26 -6.92 -10.28
CA THR A 60 -9.54 -6.44 -9.75
C THR A 60 -9.51 -6.38 -8.22
N THR A 61 -8.84 -7.33 -7.55
CA THR A 61 -8.63 -7.28 -6.09
C THR A 61 -7.81 -6.05 -5.72
N ILE A 62 -6.79 -5.73 -6.50
CA ILE A 62 -5.98 -4.53 -6.30
C ILE A 62 -6.81 -3.25 -6.52
N LEU A 63 -7.63 -3.20 -7.56
CA LEU A 63 -8.55 -2.09 -7.81
C LEU A 63 -9.53 -1.90 -6.65
N HIS A 64 -10.16 -2.96 -6.16
CA HIS A 64 -11.05 -2.89 -5.00
C HIS A 64 -10.33 -2.40 -3.75
N CYS A 65 -9.11 -2.90 -3.49
CA CYS A 65 -8.27 -2.41 -2.39
C CYS A 65 -7.96 -0.91 -2.53
N TYR A 66 -7.61 -0.45 -3.74
CA TYR A 66 -7.34 0.95 -4.02
C TYR A 66 -8.56 1.84 -3.74
N GLN A 67 -9.72 1.47 -4.27
CA GLN A 67 -10.97 2.22 -4.05
C GLN A 67 -11.36 2.27 -2.58
N LYS A 68 -11.22 1.15 -1.86
CA LYS A 68 -11.49 1.08 -0.42
C LYS A 68 -10.54 1.99 0.36
N MET A 69 -9.25 1.99 0.02
CA MET A 69 -8.26 2.86 0.68
C MET A 69 -8.55 4.34 0.39
N LYS A 70 -8.88 4.72 -0.85
CA LYS A 70 -9.30 6.09 -1.17
C LYS A 70 -10.48 6.56 -0.32
N LYS A 71 -11.51 5.71 -0.16
CA LYS A 71 -12.66 6.03 0.68
C LYS A 71 -12.26 6.18 2.14
N LEU A 72 -11.44 5.27 2.67
CA LEU A 72 -10.96 5.34 4.04
C LEU A 72 -10.19 6.64 4.31
N LEU A 73 -9.26 7.02 3.43
CA LEU A 73 -8.47 8.24 3.57
C LEU A 73 -9.35 9.51 3.58
N ALA A 74 -10.47 9.49 2.88
CA ALA A 74 -11.42 10.61 2.88
C ALA A 74 -12.26 10.73 4.16
N HIS A 75 -12.41 9.64 4.93
CA HIS A 75 -13.31 9.60 6.10
C HIS A 75 -12.58 9.40 7.43
N ASP A 76 -11.30 9.01 7.41
CA ASP A 76 -10.49 8.75 8.60
C ASP A 76 -9.23 9.62 8.58
N PRO A 77 -9.26 10.80 9.24
CA PRO A 77 -8.12 11.72 9.30
C PRO A 77 -6.87 11.09 9.91
N ALA A 78 -7.01 10.19 10.89
CA ALA A 78 -5.87 9.55 11.53
C ALA A 78 -5.10 8.67 10.55
N ILE A 79 -5.81 7.88 9.74
CA ILE A 79 -5.19 7.10 8.67
C ILE A 79 -4.64 8.02 7.57
N SER A 80 -5.36 9.10 7.24
CA SER A 80 -4.89 10.08 6.25
C SER A 80 -3.51 10.64 6.61
N HIS A 81 -3.34 11.13 7.85
CA HIS A 81 -2.07 11.67 8.32
C HIS A 81 -0.92 10.65 8.28
N ILE A 82 -1.20 9.39 8.63
CA ILE A 82 -0.20 8.31 8.54
C ILE A 82 0.24 8.08 7.09
N VAL A 83 -0.72 8.02 6.17
CA VAL A 83 -0.43 7.77 4.74
C VAL A 83 0.25 8.96 4.09
N GLU A 84 -0.12 10.18 4.46
CA GLU A 84 0.52 11.41 3.99
C GLU A 84 1.98 11.51 4.46
N SER A 85 2.25 11.23 5.74
CA SER A 85 3.62 11.17 6.26
C SER A 85 4.47 10.12 5.54
N LEU A 86 3.90 8.94 5.29
CA LEU A 86 4.55 7.90 4.48
C LEU A 86 4.80 8.35 3.04
N TYR A 87 3.83 9.03 2.43
CA TYR A 87 3.92 9.52 1.05
C TYR A 87 5.08 10.52 0.91
N GLU A 88 5.17 11.53 1.78
CA GLU A 88 6.25 12.52 1.74
C GLU A 88 7.62 11.88 1.98
N THR A 89 7.72 10.97 2.96
CA THR A 89 8.95 10.22 3.22
C THR A 89 9.38 9.39 2.01
N LEU A 90 8.44 8.72 1.34
CA LEU A 90 8.76 7.86 0.19
C LEU A 90 9.06 8.67 -1.07
N LYS A 91 8.39 9.81 -1.27
CA LYS A 91 8.59 10.67 -2.42
C LYS A 91 9.97 11.30 -2.45
N SER A 92 10.46 11.80 -1.30
CA SER A 92 11.83 12.32 -1.20
C SER A 92 12.88 11.26 -1.55
N LEU A 93 12.65 10.01 -1.15
CA LEU A 93 13.54 8.88 -1.42
C LEU A 93 13.48 8.34 -2.85
N VAL A 94 12.45 8.64 -3.65
CA VAL A 94 12.32 8.11 -5.03
C VAL A 94 12.81 9.11 -6.07
N THR A 95 12.74 10.42 -5.75
CA THR A 95 13.20 11.50 -6.64
C THR A 95 14.70 11.81 -6.48
N SER A 96 15.34 11.25 -5.44
CA SER A 96 16.79 11.32 -5.20
C SER A 96 17.47 10.03 -5.65
#